data_AF-A0A139H0B7-F1
#
_entry.id   AF-A0A139H0B7-F1
#
_cell.length_a   1.000
_cell.length_b   1.000
_cell.length_c   1.000
_cell.angle_alpha   90.00
_cell.angle_beta   90.00
_cell.angle_gamma   90.00
#
_symmetry.space_group_name_H-M   'P 1'
#
loop_
_entity.id
_entity.type
_entity.pdbx_description
1 polymer ?
#
loop_
_entity_poly.entity_id
_entity_poly.type
_entity_poly.pdbx_seq_one_letter_code
_entity_poly.pdbx_strand_id
1 'polypeptide(L)'
;MAAPVAGAIEAEGPIGSGSTSNRGQGPDAAETNISSPSGERVGGRKIVDVACWPCRKRKAKCSGGRPVCTSCTRRGVECSYEYDEGLTRVGSLRLKLHQSTSRAENLEYLYEQLRTRSDDEAALLLAIVRLGADIDKMVVQLKSAPDLSWAKGRNPPDISKLLGSEYSTPRQNG
;
A
#
# COMPACT_ATOMS: atom_id res chain seq x y z
N MET A 1 7.08 45.80 -13.12
CA MET A 1 6.90 44.50 -13.82
C MET A 1 6.32 43.55 -12.78
N ALA A 2 5.01 43.56 -12.50
CA ALA A 2 3.93 42.82 -13.18
C ALA A 2 4.30 41.34 -13.40
N ALA A 3 3.62 40.31 -12.87
CA ALA A 3 2.33 40.18 -12.20
C ALA A 3 2.29 38.86 -11.36
N PRO A 4 1.33 38.69 -10.43
CA PRO A 4 1.08 37.44 -9.69
C PRO A 4 0.07 36.55 -10.43
N VAL A 5 0.13 35.22 -10.22
CA VAL A 5 -0.90 34.28 -10.69
C VAL A 5 -1.68 33.70 -9.52
N ALA A 6 -2.94 34.15 -9.41
CA ALA A 6 -3.99 33.56 -8.61
C ALA A 6 -4.53 32.30 -9.29
N GLY A 7 -5.01 31.35 -8.49
CA GLY A 7 -5.72 30.16 -8.96
C GLY A 7 -6.67 29.67 -7.88
N ALA A 8 -7.85 30.30 -7.79
CA ALA A 8 -8.99 29.83 -7.03
C ALA A 8 -9.65 28.64 -7.74
N ILE A 9 -10.09 27.64 -6.98
CA ILE A 9 -11.18 26.76 -7.40
C ILE A 9 -12.15 26.59 -6.23
N GLU A 10 -13.32 27.20 -6.38
CA GLU A 10 -14.53 26.96 -5.61
C GLU A 10 -15.27 25.75 -6.22
N ALA A 11 -15.84 24.89 -5.39
CA ALA A 11 -16.95 24.03 -5.78
C ALA A 11 -17.81 23.73 -4.55
N GLU A 12 -18.93 24.44 -4.49
CA GLU A 12 -20.10 24.22 -3.64
C GLU A 12 -20.75 22.84 -3.89
N GLY A 13 -21.48 22.31 -2.90
CA GLY A 13 -22.21 21.04 -2.92
C GLY A 13 -23.48 21.04 -3.79
N PRO A 14 -24.59 20.36 -3.44
CA PRO A 14 -24.84 19.33 -2.43
C PRO A 14 -25.44 18.04 -3.06
N ILE A 15 -25.56 16.94 -2.31
CA ILE A 15 -26.59 15.92 -2.61
C ILE A 15 -27.25 15.48 -1.32
N GLY A 16 -28.42 16.07 -1.05
CA GLY A 16 -29.37 15.54 -0.10
C GLY A 16 -30.12 14.36 -0.71
N SER A 17 -30.45 13.38 0.11
CA SER A 17 -31.59 12.48 -0.11
C SER A 17 -32.03 12.00 1.26
N GLY A 18 -33.12 12.59 1.72
CA GLY A 18 -33.81 12.16 2.94
C GLY A 18 -34.63 10.89 2.74
N SER A 19 -35.10 10.42 3.89
CA SER A 19 -36.42 9.85 4.12
C SER A 19 -36.68 8.39 3.76
N THR A 20 -36.72 7.61 4.85
CA THR A 20 -37.82 6.72 5.27
C THR A 20 -38.29 5.63 4.31
N SER A 21 -38.16 4.37 4.75
CA SER A 21 -39.28 3.44 4.59
C SER A 21 -39.42 2.53 5.80
N ASN A 22 -40.57 2.72 6.43
CA ASN A 22 -41.22 1.95 7.47
C ASN A 22 -41.40 0.48 7.04
N ARG A 23 -41.14 -0.48 7.94
CA ARG A 23 -41.74 -1.81 7.87
C ARG A 23 -41.92 -2.34 9.29
N GLY A 24 -43.14 -2.16 9.80
CA GLY A 24 -43.58 -2.74 11.06
C GLY A 24 -43.87 -4.23 10.99
N GLN A 25 -44.16 -4.74 12.19
CA GLN A 25 -44.99 -5.89 12.56
C GLN A 25 -44.33 -7.28 12.47
N GLY A 26 -44.13 -7.86 13.66
CA GLY A 26 -44.13 -9.31 13.89
C GLY A 26 -45.53 -9.89 13.67
N PRO A 27 -45.68 -11.23 13.76
CA PRO A 27 -45.95 -11.79 15.09
C PRO A 27 -45.24 -13.12 15.40
N ASP A 28 -45.25 -13.43 16.70
CA ASP A 28 -44.94 -14.71 17.31
C ASP A 28 -45.84 -15.85 16.81
N ALA A 29 -45.24 -17.03 16.58
CA ALA A 29 -45.80 -18.33 16.96
C ALA A 29 -44.78 -19.44 16.67
N ALA A 30 -44.45 -20.18 17.73
CA ALA A 30 -43.72 -21.44 17.67
C ALA A 30 -44.56 -22.53 16.99
N GLU A 31 -43.92 -23.46 16.28
CA GLU A 31 -44.15 -24.90 16.48
C GLU A 31 -43.12 -25.78 15.73
N THR A 32 -42.75 -26.85 16.43
CA THR A 32 -41.75 -27.90 16.19
C THR A 32 -42.11 -28.90 15.08
N ASN A 33 -41.13 -29.37 14.29
CA ASN A 33 -41.03 -30.80 13.91
C ASN A 33 -39.66 -31.24 13.31
N ILE A 34 -38.92 -32.00 14.12
CA ILE A 34 -38.23 -33.30 13.89
C ILE A 34 -37.59 -33.61 12.51
N SER A 35 -36.25 -33.56 12.52
CA SER A 35 -35.22 -34.54 12.09
C SER A 35 -35.20 -35.23 10.70
N SER A 36 -34.06 -34.99 10.00
CA SER A 36 -33.16 -35.96 9.30
C SER A 36 -33.00 -35.78 7.78
N PRO A 37 -31.87 -36.18 7.14
CA PRO A 37 -30.49 -36.32 7.61
C PRO A 37 -29.46 -35.55 6.73
N SER A 38 -28.29 -35.28 7.33
CA SER A 38 -26.96 -35.14 6.73
C SER A 38 -26.84 -34.72 5.25
N GLY A 39 -26.75 -33.42 5.03
CA GLY A 39 -25.92 -32.87 3.96
C GLY A 39 -24.86 -31.99 4.61
N GLU A 40 -23.61 -32.45 4.65
CA GLU A 40 -22.45 -31.63 5.00
C GLU A 40 -22.46 -30.38 4.10
N ARG A 41 -22.92 -29.26 4.66
CA ARG A 41 -22.75 -27.94 4.05
C ARG A 41 -21.30 -27.52 4.24
N VAL A 42 -20.41 -28.17 3.48
CA VAL A 42 -19.03 -27.74 3.31
C VAL A 42 -19.03 -26.34 2.70
N GLY A 43 -18.38 -25.41 3.39
CA GLY A 43 -18.02 -24.11 2.85
C GLY A 43 -18.89 -22.98 3.35
N GLY A 44 -18.61 -22.50 4.56
CA GLY A 44 -18.95 -21.12 4.93
C GLY A 44 -18.49 -20.18 3.81
N ARG A 45 -19.41 -19.34 3.31
CA ARG A 45 -19.11 -18.39 2.24
C ARG A 45 -17.93 -17.54 2.68
N LYS A 46 -16.77 -17.69 2.04
CA LYS A 46 -15.65 -16.77 2.23
C LYS A 46 -16.15 -15.37 1.89
N ILE A 47 -16.24 -14.51 2.90
CA ILE A 47 -16.50 -13.09 2.70
C ILE A 47 -15.28 -12.54 1.99
N VAL A 48 -15.51 -11.85 0.88
CA VAL A 48 -14.45 -11.27 0.06
C VAL A 48 -14.34 -9.81 0.44
N ASP A 49 -13.23 -9.42 1.06
CA ASP A 49 -13.02 -8.04 1.52
C ASP A 49 -12.89 -7.03 0.37
N VAL A 50 -12.40 -7.48 -0.79
CA VAL A 50 -12.22 -6.64 -1.99
C VAL A 50 -12.73 -7.36 -3.23
N ALA A 51 -13.80 -6.85 -3.83
CA ALA A 51 -14.26 -7.31 -5.14
C ALA A 51 -13.36 -6.79 -6.27
N CYS A 52 -13.22 -7.54 -7.36
CA CYS A 52 -12.55 -7.06 -8.57
C CYS A 52 -13.32 -5.89 -9.22
N TRP A 53 -12.63 -5.10 -10.04
CA TRP A 53 -13.18 -3.92 -10.72
C TRP A 53 -14.45 -4.22 -11.54
N PRO A 54 -14.50 -5.27 -12.39
CA PRO A 54 -15.70 -5.57 -13.18
C PRO A 54 -16.91 -5.99 -12.33
N CYS A 55 -16.69 -6.65 -11.19
CA CYS A 55 -17.76 -7.01 -10.25
C CYS A 55 -18.27 -5.79 -9.48
N ARG A 56 -17.38 -4.88 -9.03
CA ARG A 56 -17.78 -3.61 -8.41
C ARG A 56 -18.61 -2.76 -9.37
N LYS A 57 -18.13 -2.56 -10.59
CA LYS A 57 -18.80 -1.74 -11.61
C LYS A 57 -20.22 -2.24 -11.92
N ARG A 58 -20.43 -3.56 -11.91
CA ARG A 58 -21.74 -4.18 -12.18
C ARG A 58 -22.58 -4.46 -10.93
N LYS A 59 -22.10 -4.10 -9.73
CA LYS A 59 -22.73 -4.44 -8.44
C LYS A 59 -23.04 -5.95 -8.33
N ALA A 60 -22.17 -6.79 -8.88
CA ALA A 60 -22.34 -8.25 -8.91
C ALA A 60 -21.50 -8.92 -7.81
N LYS A 61 -21.95 -10.09 -7.34
CA LYS A 61 -21.21 -10.88 -6.36
C LYS A 61 -19.84 -11.32 -6.93
N CYS A 62 -18.77 -10.91 -6.25
CA CYS A 62 -17.41 -11.36 -6.54
C CYS A 62 -17.09 -12.60 -5.71
N SER A 63 -16.37 -13.55 -6.31
CA SER A 63 -15.86 -14.74 -5.61
C SER A 63 -14.47 -14.57 -5.03
N GLY A 64 -13.80 -13.44 -5.29
CA GLY A 64 -12.48 -13.12 -4.70
C GLY A 64 -11.30 -13.92 -5.23
N GLY A 65 -11.52 -14.85 -6.16
CA GLY A 65 -10.43 -15.60 -6.79
C GLY A 65 -9.44 -14.69 -7.52
N ARG A 66 -8.15 -15.00 -7.39
CA ARG A 66 -7.02 -14.35 -8.07
C ARG A 66 -6.26 -15.40 -8.91
N PRO A 67 -5.73 -15.06 -10.10
CA PRO A 67 -5.74 -13.73 -10.74
C PRO A 67 -7.12 -13.31 -11.29
N VAL A 68 -8.02 -14.26 -11.59
CA VAL A 68 -9.35 -14.01 -12.14
C VAL A 68 -10.42 -14.60 -11.22
N CYS A 69 -11.48 -13.84 -10.91
CA CYS A 69 -12.58 -14.35 -10.10
C CYS A 69 -13.53 -15.20 -10.96
N THR A 70 -14.15 -16.24 -10.37
CA THR A 70 -15.04 -17.17 -11.09
C THR A 70 -16.20 -16.50 -11.82
N SER A 71 -16.70 -15.36 -11.32
CA SER A 71 -17.75 -14.59 -11.99
C SER A 71 -17.24 -13.95 -13.30
N CYS A 72 -16.00 -13.47 -13.32
CA CYS A 72 -15.38 -12.92 -14.51
C CYS A 72 -14.95 -14.03 -15.48
N THR A 73 -14.42 -15.15 -14.97
CA THR A 73 -14.11 -16.35 -15.79
C THR A 73 -15.33 -16.80 -16.59
N ARG A 74 -16.48 -16.99 -15.92
CA ARG A 74 -17.71 -17.44 -16.58
C ARG A 74 -18.25 -16.44 -17.62
N ARG A 75 -17.95 -15.14 -17.44
CA ARG A 75 -18.41 -14.08 -18.33
C ARG A 75 -17.43 -13.78 -19.46
N GLY A 76 -16.22 -14.35 -19.43
CA GLY A 76 -15.17 -14.05 -20.42
C GLY A 76 -14.76 -12.57 -20.42
N VAL A 77 -14.78 -11.90 -19.26
CA VAL A 77 -14.37 -10.49 -19.14
C VAL A 77 -13.03 -10.36 -18.45
N GLU A 78 -12.26 -9.35 -18.84
CA GLU A 78 -10.99 -9.00 -18.18
C GLU A 78 -11.23 -8.66 -16.71
N CYS A 79 -10.52 -9.38 -15.82
CA CYS A 79 -10.65 -9.25 -14.38
C CYS A 79 -9.41 -8.57 -13.81
N SER A 80 -9.59 -7.37 -13.27
CA SER A 80 -8.54 -6.63 -12.59
C SER A 80 -8.93 -6.30 -11.15
N TYR A 81 -7.93 -6.37 -10.26
CA TYR A 81 -8.03 -5.87 -8.90
C TYR A 81 -7.19 -4.60 -8.79
N GLU A 82 -7.72 -3.61 -8.09
CA GLU A 82 -7.07 -2.30 -7.91
C GLU A 82 -5.96 -2.33 -6.84
N TYR A 83 -6.01 -3.33 -5.96
CA TYR A 83 -5.12 -3.48 -4.82
C TYR A 83 -4.66 -4.94 -4.72
N ASP A 84 -3.48 -5.12 -4.11
CA ASP A 84 -2.90 -6.43 -3.85
C ASP A 84 -3.80 -7.29 -2.94
N GLU A 85 -3.51 -8.59 -2.91
CA GLU A 85 -4.26 -9.52 -2.07
C GLU A 85 -4.12 -9.18 -0.58
N GLY A 86 -5.23 -9.21 0.16
CA GLY A 86 -5.26 -8.87 1.59
C GLY A 86 -5.29 -7.38 1.91
N LEU A 87 -5.15 -6.47 0.92
CA LEU A 87 -5.18 -5.03 1.16
C LEU A 87 -6.49 -4.41 0.68
N THR A 88 -7.18 -3.74 1.61
CA THR A 88 -8.28 -2.83 1.27
C THR A 88 -7.74 -1.55 0.63
N ARG A 89 -8.62 -0.71 0.06
CA ARG A 89 -8.26 0.62 -0.43
C ARG A 89 -7.55 1.45 0.65
N VAL A 90 -8.12 1.49 1.85
CA VAL A 90 -7.55 2.23 2.98
C VAL A 90 -6.23 1.61 3.42
N GLY A 91 -6.13 0.27 3.46
CA GLY A 91 -4.88 -0.43 3.77
C GLY A 91 -3.76 -0.09 2.78
N SER A 92 -4.06 -0.10 1.49
CA SER A 92 -3.11 0.23 0.43
C SER A 92 -2.63 1.68 0.50
N LEU A 93 -3.54 2.62 0.79
CA LEU A 93 -3.20 4.03 0.96
C LEU A 93 -2.32 4.25 2.20
N ARG A 94 -2.63 3.59 3.32
CA ARG A 94 -1.82 3.65 4.54
C ARG A 94 -0.42 3.08 4.30
N LEU A 95 -0.30 1.97 3.57
CA LEU A 95 1.00 1.40 3.23
C LEU A 95 1.83 2.36 2.38
N LYS A 96 1.23 2.93 1.32
CA LYS A 96 1.90 3.93 0.46
C LYS A 96 2.31 5.18 1.23
N LEU A 97 1.44 5.66 2.12
CA LEU A 97 1.75 6.79 3.00
C LEU A 97 2.94 6.44 3.89
N HIS A 98 2.89 5.32 4.60
CA HIS A 98 3.97 4.88 5.47
C HIS A 98 5.30 4.72 4.72
N GLN A 99 5.28 4.11 3.53
CA GLN A 99 6.47 3.99 2.68
C GLN A 99 7.03 5.36 2.28
N SER A 100 6.15 6.29 1.89
CA SER A 100 6.57 7.64 1.47
C SER A 100 7.11 8.44 2.66
N THR A 101 6.46 8.37 3.81
CA THR A 101 6.89 9.04 5.04
C THR A 101 8.22 8.47 5.53
N SER A 102 8.38 7.15 5.58
CA SER A 102 9.64 6.52 6.01
C SER A 102 10.81 6.89 5.09
N ARG A 103 10.56 6.95 3.77
CA ARG A 103 11.58 7.40 2.82
C ARG A 103 11.96 8.88 3.04
N ALA A 104 10.99 9.75 3.32
CA ALA A 104 11.25 11.15 3.63
C ALA A 104 12.09 11.30 4.92
N GLU A 105 11.73 10.59 5.99
CA GLU A 105 12.47 10.56 7.25
C GLU A 105 13.92 10.06 7.05
N ASN A 106 14.11 9.04 6.20
CA ASN A 106 15.44 8.53 5.88
C ASN A 106 16.29 9.55 5.09
N LEU A 107 15.68 10.29 4.17
CA LEU A 107 16.35 11.37 3.44
C LEU A 107 16.74 12.53 4.36
N GLU A 108 15.84 12.94 5.25
CA GLU A 108 16.11 13.98 6.25
C GLU A 108 17.24 13.56 7.19
N TYR A 109 17.21 12.31 7.66
CA TYR A 109 18.28 11.77 8.49
C TYR A 109 19.63 11.78 7.77
N LEU A 110 19.67 11.31 6.51
CA LEU A 110 20.90 11.32 5.72
C LEU A 110 21.45 12.74 5.51
N TYR A 111 20.56 13.69 5.21
CA TYR A 111 20.93 15.10 5.09
C TYR A 111 21.56 15.62 6.39
N GLU A 112 20.98 15.30 7.54
CA GLU A 112 21.54 15.71 8.83
C GLU A 112 22.91 15.07 9.07
N GLN A 113 23.11 13.81 8.69
CA GLN A 113 24.42 13.16 8.78
C GLN A 113 25.47 13.83 7.88
N LEU A 114 25.10 14.22 6.65
CA LEU A 114 25.99 14.96 5.75
C LEU A 114 26.35 16.35 6.28
N ARG A 115 25.45 16.98 7.05
CA ARG A 115 25.62 18.33 7.60
C ARG A 115 26.43 18.36 8.91
N THR A 116 26.31 17.33 9.76
CA THR A 116 26.85 17.34 11.13
C THR A 116 28.15 16.58 11.32
N ARG A 117 28.47 15.64 10.42
CA ARG A 117 29.72 14.87 10.46
C ARG A 117 30.91 15.68 9.96
N SER A 118 32.10 15.13 10.15
CA SER A 118 33.33 15.70 9.57
C SER A 118 33.31 15.64 8.03
N ASP A 119 34.10 16.50 7.40
CA ASP A 119 34.19 16.59 5.93
C ASP A 119 34.59 15.25 5.29
N ASP A 120 35.51 14.50 5.90
CA ASP A 120 35.93 13.18 5.41
C ASP A 120 34.77 12.17 5.42
N GLU A 121 34.01 12.13 6.53
CA GLU A 121 32.85 11.24 6.67
C GLU A 121 31.72 11.63 5.71
N ALA A 122 31.43 12.93 5.59
CA ALA A 122 30.43 13.44 4.66
C ALA A 122 30.82 13.15 3.19
N ALA A 123 32.10 13.28 2.84
CA ALA A 123 32.61 12.98 1.51
C ALA A 123 32.43 11.50 1.15
N LEU A 124 32.67 10.57 2.09
CA LEU A 124 32.41 9.16 1.85
C LEU A 124 30.92 8.84 1.72
N LEU A 125 30.07 9.41 2.56
CA LEU A 125 28.61 9.22 2.43
C LEU A 125 28.13 9.71 1.07
N LEU A 126 28.62 10.86 0.61
CA LEU A 126 28.31 11.37 -0.72
C LEU A 126 28.84 10.46 -1.83
N ALA A 127 30.04 9.88 -1.68
CA ALA A 127 30.58 8.92 -2.63
C ALA A 127 29.68 7.67 -2.72
N ILE A 128 29.23 7.13 -1.59
CA ILE A 128 28.30 6.00 -1.51
C ILE A 128 26.97 6.32 -2.20
N VAL A 129 26.41 7.53 -1.98
CA VAL A 129 25.21 8.01 -2.68
C VAL A 129 25.43 8.06 -4.19
N ARG A 130 26.56 8.60 -4.65
CA ARG A 130 26.89 8.68 -6.09
C ARG A 130 27.06 7.31 -6.75
N LEU A 131 27.45 6.28 -5.99
CA LEU A 131 27.54 4.90 -6.46
C LEU A 131 26.17 4.20 -6.57
N GLY A 132 25.07 4.86 -6.19
CA GLY A 132 23.72 4.30 -6.31
C GLY A 132 23.29 3.45 -5.11
N ALA A 133 23.80 3.77 -3.92
CA ALA A 133 23.36 3.11 -2.69
C ALA A 133 21.86 3.30 -2.44
N ASP A 134 21.24 2.24 -1.91
CA ASP A 134 19.88 2.28 -1.40
C ASP A 134 19.86 3.09 -0.08
N ILE A 135 19.07 4.16 -0.08
CA ILE A 135 18.98 5.10 1.05
C ILE A 135 18.46 4.40 2.30
N ASP A 136 17.51 3.48 2.17
CA ASP A 136 16.90 2.81 3.33
C ASP A 136 17.93 1.89 3.99
N LYS A 137 18.69 1.13 3.20
CA LYS A 137 19.80 0.30 3.71
C LYS A 137 20.91 1.13 4.35
N MET A 138 21.28 2.24 3.72
CA MET A 138 22.31 3.13 4.22
C MET A 138 21.94 3.77 5.56
N VAL A 139 20.69 4.23 5.70
CA VAL A 139 20.20 4.81 6.97
C VAL A 139 20.14 3.77 8.08
N VAL A 140 19.72 2.54 7.78
CA VAL A 140 19.77 1.43 8.77
C VAL A 140 21.19 1.19 9.26
N GLN A 141 22.17 1.16 8.34
CA GLN A 141 23.58 1.00 8.70
C GLN A 141 24.07 2.17 9.57
N LEU A 142 23.79 3.41 9.18
CA LEU A 142 24.17 4.61 9.94
C LEU A 142 23.57 4.64 11.35
N LYS A 143 22.31 4.23 11.51
CA LYS A 143 21.66 4.13 12.83
C LYS A 143 22.29 3.05 13.70
N SER A 144 22.74 1.93 13.09
CA SER A 144 23.39 0.83 13.82
C SER A 144 24.86 1.09 14.15
N ALA A 145 25.54 1.90 13.35
CA ALA A 145 26.94 2.27 13.51
C ALA A 145 27.10 3.79 13.30
N PRO A 146 26.74 4.61 14.33
CA PRO A 146 26.72 6.06 14.21
C PRO A 146 28.11 6.69 14.16
N ASP A 147 29.16 5.98 14.54
CA ASP A 147 30.54 6.43 14.35
C ASP A 147 31.08 5.85 13.03
N LEU A 148 31.32 6.71 12.03
CA LEU A 148 31.99 6.32 10.78
C LEU A 148 33.51 6.33 10.99
N SER A 149 34.00 5.66 12.03
CA SER A 149 35.44 5.53 12.31
C SER A 149 36.21 4.66 11.29
N TRP A 150 35.69 4.48 10.07
CA TRP A 150 36.38 3.84 8.93
C TRP A 150 37.70 4.55 8.61
N ALA A 151 37.82 5.85 8.93
CA ALA A 151 39.05 6.62 8.77
C ALA A 151 40.20 6.17 9.69
N LYS A 152 39.94 5.32 10.71
CA LYS A 152 40.93 4.82 11.67
C LYS A 152 41.23 3.32 11.51
N GLY A 153 41.22 2.80 10.29
CA GLY A 153 41.78 1.48 9.98
C GLY A 153 40.97 0.27 10.46
N ARG A 154 39.66 0.42 10.68
CA ARG A 154 38.74 -0.72 10.86
C ARG A 154 37.79 -0.82 9.67
N ASN A 155 37.55 -2.07 9.28
CA ASN A 155 36.85 -2.55 8.07
C ASN A 155 35.84 -1.52 7.50
N PRO A 156 36.06 -1.00 6.27
CA PRO A 156 35.10 -0.08 5.65
C PRO A 156 33.72 -0.73 5.55
N PRO A 157 32.63 0.05 5.62
CA PRO A 157 31.30 -0.49 5.38
C PRO A 157 31.30 -1.21 4.03
N ASP A 158 30.82 -2.44 4.02
CA ASP A 158 30.75 -3.24 2.81
C ASP A 158 29.75 -2.59 1.83
N ILE A 159 30.29 -1.72 0.97
CA ILE A 159 29.52 -0.88 0.04
C ILE A 159 28.62 -1.77 -0.83
N SER A 160 29.04 -3.00 -1.12
CA SER A 160 28.25 -3.96 -1.90
C SER A 160 26.89 -4.29 -1.27
N LYS A 161 26.78 -4.25 0.07
CA LYS A 161 25.52 -4.47 0.80
C LYS A 161 24.59 -3.26 0.75
N LEU A 162 25.15 -2.07 0.53
CA LEU A 162 24.42 -0.82 0.43
C LEU A 162 23.91 -0.56 -0.98
N LEU A 163 24.58 -1.09 -2.00
CA LEU A 163 24.09 -1.03 -3.37
C LEU A 163 22.75 -1.78 -3.46
N GLY A 164 21.75 -1.12 -4.05
CA GLY A 164 20.49 -1.79 -4.37
C GLY A 164 20.78 -2.89 -5.39
N SER A 165 20.35 -4.12 -5.12
CA SER A 165 20.15 -5.07 -6.22
C SER A 165 19.08 -4.43 -7.08
N GLU A 166 19.47 -3.97 -8.26
CA GLU A 166 18.66 -3.49 -9.37
C GLU A 166 17.17 -3.31 -9.12
N TYR A 167 16.66 -2.12 -9.48
CA TYR A 167 15.25 -1.82 -9.74
C TYR A 167 14.47 -3.01 -10.37
N SER A 168 14.06 -3.96 -9.55
CA SER A 168 13.22 -5.11 -9.91
C SER A 168 11.78 -4.72 -9.61
N THR A 169 11.28 -3.77 -10.39
CA THR A 169 9.85 -3.75 -10.72
C THR A 169 9.75 -3.74 -12.24
N PRO A 170 9.10 -4.73 -12.87
CA PRO A 170 8.78 -4.62 -14.27
C PRO A 170 7.80 -3.46 -14.42
N ARG A 171 8.26 -2.41 -15.12
CA ARG A 171 7.42 -1.32 -15.61
C ARG A 171 6.48 -1.90 -16.67
N GLN A 172 5.38 -2.52 -16.25
CA GLN A 172 4.27 -2.81 -17.15
C GLN A 172 3.50 -1.52 -17.40
N ASN A 173 3.75 -0.90 -18.54
CA ASN A 173 2.90 0.14 -19.11
C ASN A 173 2.88 -0.03 -20.64
N GLY A 174 1.68 -0.28 -21.17
CA GLY A 174 1.27 0.04 -22.54
C GLY A 174 1.49 -1.05 -23.57
#